data_AF-A0A3P9L5E7-F1
#
_entry.id   AF-A0A3P9L5E7-F1
#
_cell.length_a   1.000
_cell.length_b   1.000
_cell.length_c   1.000
_cell.angle_alpha   90.00
_cell.angle_beta   90.00
_cell.angle_gamma   90.00
#
_symmetry.space_group_name_H-M   'P 1'
#
loop_
_entity.id
_entity.type
_entity.pdbx_description
1 polymer ?
#
loop_
_entity_poly.entity_id
_entity_poly.type
_entity_poly.pdbx_seq_one_letter_code
_entity_poly.pdbx_strand_id
1 'polypeptide(L)'
;MASTCSNSLKSVNFGKPRTAVQLTAAACGAGALVVLLRTVSRRRAARDKIQRARTRRTESLQRAEQEVQRYRQHPSSSSTLISSSLLKLTDHLHKGSLTPEEVFYFYMEKTLAAHKKLNCCTEILPESFDQLKTLASNKDGLLYGVPVSSSGGEGALIGAGGSLLGIGSDIGGSIRIPASFCGICGFKPTSGRLRCVCSFMERDHVVFYFIL
;
A
#
# COMPACT_ATOMS: atom_id res chain seq x y z
N MET A 1 -64.76 59.64 15.39
CA MET A 1 -63.56 59.63 14.53
C MET A 1 -63.35 58.21 14.07
N ALA A 2 -63.68 57.94 12.81
CA ALA A 2 -63.49 56.67 12.14
C ALA A 2 -62.02 56.57 11.67
N SER A 3 -61.39 55.41 11.86
CA SER A 3 -60.08 55.09 11.28
C SER A 3 -60.00 53.59 11.01
N THR A 4 -60.54 53.25 9.86
CA THR A 4 -60.33 52.10 8.97
C THR A 4 -59.03 51.31 9.21
N CYS A 5 -59.16 50.02 9.56
CA CYS A 5 -58.12 49.02 9.30
C CYS A 5 -58.79 47.81 8.65
N SER A 6 -58.96 47.89 7.34
CA SER A 6 -59.28 46.76 6.48
C SER A 6 -58.33 46.85 5.31
N ASN A 7 -57.48 45.84 5.12
CA ASN A 7 -57.08 45.39 3.78
C ASN A 7 -56.13 44.17 3.81
N SER A 8 -56.61 43.12 3.14
CA SER A 8 -55.83 42.17 2.33
C SER A 8 -55.00 41.08 3.03
N LEU A 9 -55.72 40.11 3.61
CA LEU A 9 -55.33 38.70 3.47
C LEU A 9 -55.42 38.32 1.98
N LYS A 10 -54.34 38.51 1.23
CA LYS A 10 -54.21 37.94 -0.11
C LYS A 10 -54.12 36.43 0.05
N SER A 11 -55.23 35.75 -0.21
CA SER A 11 -55.27 34.31 -0.41
C SER A 11 -54.24 33.94 -1.48
N VAL A 12 -53.23 33.16 -1.08
CA VAL A 12 -52.36 32.48 -2.03
C VAL A 12 -53.24 31.49 -2.78
N ASN A 13 -53.69 31.89 -3.97
CA ASN A 13 -54.42 31.04 -4.89
C ASN A 13 -53.50 29.88 -5.30
N PHE A 14 -53.67 28.73 -4.65
CA PHE A 14 -53.08 27.46 -5.09
C PHE A 14 -53.80 27.03 -6.38
N GLY A 15 -53.32 27.58 -7.49
CA GLY A 15 -53.81 27.25 -8.83
C GLY A 15 -53.52 25.80 -9.17
N LYS A 16 -54.58 24.97 -9.13
CA LYS A 16 -54.76 23.67 -9.81
C LYS A 16 -53.78 22.54 -9.45
N PRO A 17 -54.25 21.33 -9.08
CA PRO A 17 -53.40 20.22 -8.61
C PRO A 17 -52.34 19.72 -9.61
N ARG A 18 -52.37 20.16 -10.87
CA ARG A 18 -51.38 19.83 -11.90
C ARG A 18 -50.05 20.59 -11.75
N THR A 19 -50.05 21.81 -11.20
CA THR A 19 -48.83 22.64 -11.06
C THR A 19 -47.95 22.17 -9.90
N ALA A 20 -48.56 21.82 -8.77
CA ALA A 20 -47.86 21.25 -7.61
C ALA A 20 -47.21 19.89 -7.93
N VAL A 21 -47.87 19.06 -8.74
CA VAL A 21 -47.33 17.77 -9.24
C VAL A 21 -46.17 17.98 -10.21
N GLN A 22 -46.26 19.00 -11.08
CA GLN A 22 -45.15 19.32 -12.00
C GLN A 22 -43.93 19.90 -11.27
N LEU A 23 -44.12 20.75 -10.26
CA LEU A 23 -43.03 21.32 -9.46
C LEU A 23 -42.31 20.25 -8.61
N THR A 24 -43.05 19.32 -8.00
CA THR A 24 -42.45 18.20 -7.25
C THR A 24 -41.75 17.20 -8.18
N ALA A 25 -42.32 16.87 -9.34
CA ALA A 25 -41.66 16.03 -10.33
C ALA A 25 -40.36 16.65 -10.88
N ALA A 26 -40.35 17.95 -11.15
CA ALA A 26 -39.16 18.67 -11.60
C ALA A 26 -38.06 18.74 -10.53
N ALA A 27 -38.41 19.00 -9.27
CA ALA A 27 -37.47 19.01 -8.16
C ALA A 27 -36.84 17.62 -7.91
N CYS A 28 -37.64 16.56 -7.95
CA CYS A 28 -37.14 15.17 -7.87
C CYS A 28 -36.25 14.80 -9.06
N GLY A 29 -36.61 15.22 -10.28
CA GLY A 29 -35.80 15.00 -11.48
C GLY A 29 -34.45 15.71 -11.43
N ALA A 30 -34.42 16.97 -10.98
CA ALA A 30 -33.18 17.72 -10.77
C ALA A 30 -32.30 17.12 -9.67
N GLY A 31 -32.90 16.69 -8.56
CA GLY A 31 -32.19 15.99 -7.48
C GLY A 31 -31.56 14.67 -7.95
N ALA A 32 -32.32 13.85 -8.69
CA ALA A 32 -31.82 12.60 -9.27
C ALA A 32 -30.67 12.84 -10.25
N LEU A 33 -30.77 13.87 -11.10
CA LEU A 33 -29.71 14.24 -12.04
C LEU A 33 -28.42 14.68 -11.31
N VAL A 34 -28.52 15.49 -10.26
CA VAL A 34 -27.36 15.91 -9.46
C VAL A 34 -26.69 14.72 -8.77
N VAL A 35 -27.48 13.78 -8.20
CA VAL A 35 -26.95 12.55 -7.59
C VAL A 35 -26.26 11.67 -8.65
N LEU A 36 -26.84 11.55 -9.85
CA LEU A 36 -26.25 10.81 -10.96
C LEU A 36 -24.92 11.42 -11.40
N LEU A 37 -24.87 12.74 -11.60
CA LEU A 37 -23.66 13.47 -11.98
C LEU A 37 -22.56 13.35 -10.90
N ARG A 38 -22.91 13.48 -9.61
CA ARG A 38 -21.97 13.27 -8.50
C ARG A 38 -21.48 11.83 -8.45
N THR A 39 -22.35 10.85 -8.67
CA THR A 39 -21.97 9.43 -8.68
C THR A 39 -21.03 9.12 -9.86
N VAL A 40 -21.32 9.65 -11.05
CA VAL A 40 -20.45 9.51 -12.23
C VAL A 40 -19.11 10.20 -12.01
N SER A 41 -19.09 11.43 -11.48
CA SER A 41 -17.86 12.15 -11.16
C SER A 41 -17.01 11.40 -10.12
N ARG A 42 -17.60 10.91 -9.03
CA ARG A 42 -16.93 10.07 -8.02
C ARG A 42 -16.38 8.78 -8.62
N ARG A 43 -17.14 8.10 -9.49
CA ARG A 43 -16.69 6.89 -10.18
C ARG A 43 -15.54 7.16 -11.14
N ARG A 44 -15.56 8.28 -11.88
CA ARG A 44 -14.43 8.70 -12.73
C ARG A 44 -13.19 8.97 -11.88
N ALA A 45 -13.30 9.78 -10.82
CA ALA A 45 -12.19 10.05 -9.92
C ALA A 45 -11.63 8.78 -9.26
N ALA A 46 -12.47 7.81 -8.89
CA ALA A 46 -12.04 6.51 -8.38
C ALA A 46 -11.30 5.68 -9.44
N ARG A 47 -11.80 5.63 -10.68
CA ARG A 47 -11.12 4.97 -11.81
C ARG A 47 -9.76 5.59 -12.09
N ASP A 48 -9.68 6.92 -12.09
CA ASP A 48 -8.41 7.63 -12.33
C ASP A 48 -7.41 7.34 -11.20
N LYS A 49 -7.85 7.26 -9.95
CA LYS A 49 -7.00 6.85 -8.81
C LYS A 49 -6.48 5.43 -8.97
N ILE A 50 -7.35 4.48 -9.35
CA ILE A 50 -6.96 3.08 -9.59
C ILE A 50 -5.97 3.00 -10.76
N GLN A 51 -6.23 3.71 -11.84
CA GLN A 51 -5.35 3.71 -13.01
C GLN A 51 -3.97 4.26 -12.67
N ARG A 52 -3.91 5.41 -11.98
CA ARG A 52 -2.64 5.97 -11.52
C ARG A 52 -1.87 5.02 -10.61
N ALA A 53 -2.56 4.33 -9.69
CA ALA A 53 -1.91 3.33 -8.84
C ALA A 53 -1.37 2.14 -9.63
N ARG A 54 -2.11 1.66 -10.63
CA ARG A 54 -1.65 0.58 -11.53
C ARG A 54 -0.47 0.99 -12.37
N THR A 55 -0.49 2.19 -12.95
CA THR A 55 0.61 2.73 -13.75
C THR A 55 1.89 2.82 -12.90
N ARG A 56 1.83 3.43 -11.72
CA ARG A 56 2.98 3.50 -10.79
C ARG A 56 3.54 2.12 -10.46
N ARG A 57 2.65 1.16 -10.15
CA ARG A 57 3.06 -0.21 -9.87
C ARG A 57 3.81 -0.83 -11.05
N THR A 58 3.25 -0.75 -12.26
CA THR A 58 3.86 -1.30 -13.47
C THR A 58 5.22 -0.66 -13.76
N GLU A 59 5.32 0.67 -13.66
CA GLU A 59 6.57 1.40 -13.84
C GLU A 59 7.63 0.99 -12.83
N SER A 60 7.26 0.87 -11.54
CA SER A 60 8.18 0.45 -10.48
C SER A 60 8.70 -0.99 -10.69
N LEU A 61 7.82 -1.91 -11.10
CA LEU A 61 8.19 -3.30 -11.38
C LEU A 61 9.10 -3.41 -12.60
N GLN A 62 8.77 -2.70 -13.67
CA GLN A 62 9.59 -2.70 -14.89
C GLN A 62 10.99 -2.16 -14.61
N ARG A 63 11.10 -1.10 -13.81
CA ARG A 63 12.40 -0.55 -13.41
C ARG A 63 13.20 -1.54 -12.59
N ALA A 64 12.57 -2.21 -11.63
CA ALA A 64 13.22 -3.24 -10.83
C ALA A 64 13.69 -4.43 -11.68
N GLU A 65 12.88 -4.87 -12.66
CA GLU A 65 13.27 -5.92 -13.61
C GLU A 65 14.50 -5.53 -14.43
N GLN A 66 14.55 -4.28 -14.91
CA GLN A 66 15.71 -3.76 -15.65
C GLN A 66 16.98 -3.73 -14.79
N GLU A 67 16.89 -3.26 -13.55
CA GLU A 67 18.03 -3.21 -12.63
C GLU A 67 18.53 -4.61 -12.25
N VAL A 68 17.64 -5.56 -11.96
CA VAL A 68 18.01 -6.96 -11.71
C VAL A 68 18.68 -7.58 -12.94
N GLN A 69 18.15 -7.33 -14.14
CA GLN A 69 18.71 -7.87 -15.37
C GLN A 69 20.08 -7.27 -15.68
N ARG A 70 20.26 -5.97 -15.43
CA ARG A 70 21.54 -5.29 -15.50
C ARG A 70 22.53 -5.92 -14.52
N TYR A 71 22.12 -6.15 -13.28
CA TYR A 71 22.96 -6.80 -12.27
C TYR A 71 23.39 -8.22 -12.69
N ARG A 72 22.49 -9.03 -13.24
CA ARG A 72 22.77 -10.40 -13.71
C ARG A 72 23.85 -10.47 -14.79
N GLN A 73 23.99 -9.42 -15.59
CA GLN A 73 25.03 -9.33 -16.62
C GLN A 73 26.42 -9.00 -16.04
N HIS A 74 26.52 -8.68 -14.75
CA HIS A 74 27.80 -8.42 -14.10
C HIS A 74 28.52 -9.75 -13.75
N PRO A 75 29.86 -9.82 -13.95
CA PRO A 75 30.66 -11.04 -13.75
C PRO A 75 30.74 -11.55 -12.31
N SER A 76 30.29 -10.77 -11.32
CA SER A 76 30.27 -11.16 -9.90
C SER A 76 29.00 -11.93 -9.48
N SER A 77 28.05 -12.17 -10.39
CA SER A 77 26.76 -12.79 -10.07
C SER A 77 26.89 -14.31 -9.82
N SER A 78 27.41 -14.72 -8.66
CA SER A 78 27.38 -16.12 -8.23
C SER A 78 25.95 -16.54 -7.87
N SER A 79 25.43 -17.52 -8.61
CA SER A 79 24.04 -18.01 -8.64
C SER A 79 23.54 -18.75 -7.39
N THR A 80 24.31 -18.80 -6.30
CA THR A 80 24.00 -19.70 -5.17
C THR A 80 23.98 -18.96 -3.84
N LEU A 81 23.17 -17.90 -3.75
CA LEU A 81 22.70 -17.42 -2.47
C LEU A 81 21.70 -18.44 -1.92
N ILE A 82 22.20 -19.29 -1.03
CA ILE A 82 21.41 -20.31 -0.33
C ILE A 82 20.31 -19.57 0.45
N SER A 83 19.05 -19.98 0.25
CA SER A 83 17.94 -19.65 1.14
C SER A 83 18.32 -20.16 2.53
N SER A 84 18.95 -19.29 3.30
CA SER A 84 19.49 -19.55 4.62
C SER A 84 18.70 -18.72 5.61
N SER A 85 18.62 -19.18 6.86
CA SER A 85 17.94 -18.42 7.91
C SER A 85 18.59 -17.04 8.08
N LEU A 86 17.81 -16.07 8.52
CA LEU A 86 18.24 -14.67 8.68
C LEU A 86 19.57 -14.54 9.46
N LEU A 87 19.77 -15.37 10.49
CA LEU A 87 20.99 -15.38 11.31
C LEU A 87 22.24 -15.81 10.53
N LYS A 88 22.10 -16.77 9.61
CA LYS A 88 23.23 -17.18 8.77
C LYS A 88 23.56 -16.08 7.77
N LEU A 89 22.54 -15.45 7.18
CA LEU A 89 22.74 -14.38 6.22
C LEU A 89 23.46 -13.18 6.86
N THR A 90 23.04 -12.76 8.06
CA THR A 90 23.72 -11.67 8.78
C THR A 90 25.15 -12.05 9.15
N ASP A 91 25.41 -13.31 9.52
CA ASP A 91 26.76 -13.81 9.76
C ASP A 91 27.65 -13.75 8.49
N HIS A 92 27.12 -14.17 7.33
CA HIS A 92 27.84 -14.07 6.05
C HIS A 92 28.10 -12.61 5.63
N LEU A 93 27.16 -11.70 5.87
CA LEU A 93 27.30 -10.28 5.62
C LEU A 93 28.37 -9.64 6.52
N HIS A 94 28.38 -9.97 7.81
CA HIS A 94 29.40 -9.49 8.74
C HIS A 94 30.80 -10.05 8.42
N LYS A 95 30.90 -11.31 8.01
CA LYS A 95 32.15 -11.95 7.59
C LYS A 95 32.67 -11.47 6.23
N GLY A 96 31.88 -10.69 5.50
CA GLY A 96 32.22 -10.21 4.14
C GLY A 96 32.23 -11.33 3.09
N SER A 97 31.65 -12.49 3.40
CA SER A 97 31.49 -13.60 2.46
C SER A 97 30.40 -13.31 1.43
N LEU A 98 29.48 -12.39 1.74
CA LEU A 98 28.42 -11.90 0.86
C LEU A 98 28.40 -10.39 0.94
N THR A 99 28.14 -9.74 -0.19
CA THR A 99 27.92 -8.30 -0.24
C THR A 99 26.44 -7.96 -0.04
N PRO A 100 26.11 -6.82 0.61
CA PRO A 100 24.73 -6.32 0.66
C PRO A 100 24.07 -6.21 -0.72
N GLU A 101 24.88 -5.90 -1.74
CA GLU A 101 24.43 -5.75 -3.12
C GLU A 101 23.96 -7.08 -3.73
N GLU A 102 24.75 -8.15 -3.57
CA GLU A 102 24.37 -9.50 -4.01
C GLU A 102 23.07 -9.96 -3.34
N VAL A 103 22.97 -9.76 -2.02
CA VAL A 103 21.78 -10.13 -1.24
C VAL A 103 20.56 -9.36 -1.71
N PHE A 104 20.70 -8.05 -1.92
CA PHE A 104 19.61 -7.19 -2.37
C PHE A 104 19.06 -7.62 -3.73
N TYR A 105 19.91 -7.80 -4.74
CA TYR A 105 19.46 -8.19 -6.08
C TYR A 105 18.91 -9.61 -6.12
N PHE A 106 19.45 -10.53 -5.32
CA PHE A 106 18.91 -11.88 -5.19
C PHE A 106 17.46 -11.87 -4.65
N TYR A 107 17.19 -11.16 -3.56
CA TYR A 107 15.83 -11.05 -3.03
C TYR A 107 14.90 -10.25 -3.93
N MET A 108 15.43 -9.27 -4.68
CA MET A 108 14.65 -8.56 -5.69
C MET A 108 14.18 -9.50 -6.81
N GLU A 109 15.04 -10.39 -7.31
CA GLU A 109 14.66 -11.42 -8.28
C GLU A 109 13.57 -12.35 -7.73
N LYS A 110 13.72 -12.82 -6.49
CA LYS A 110 12.70 -13.63 -5.81
C LYS A 110 11.39 -12.88 -5.64
N THR A 111 11.45 -11.60 -5.28
CA THR A 111 10.29 -10.72 -5.15
C THR A 111 9.55 -10.59 -6.48
N LEU A 112 10.25 -10.33 -7.58
CA LEU A 112 9.65 -10.23 -8.91
C LEU A 112 9.03 -11.56 -9.34
N ALA A 113 9.68 -12.68 -9.06
CA ALA A 113 9.15 -14.02 -9.35
C ALA A 113 7.89 -14.34 -8.53
N ALA A 114 7.88 -14.00 -7.23
CA ALA A 114 6.72 -14.15 -6.36
C ALA A 114 5.58 -13.23 -6.80
N HIS A 115 5.88 -11.99 -7.15
CA HIS A 115 4.92 -11.01 -7.64
C HIS A 115 4.18 -11.50 -8.90
N LYS A 116 4.89 -12.10 -9.86
CA LYS A 116 4.28 -12.65 -11.08
C LYS A 116 3.20 -13.70 -10.79
N LYS A 117 3.33 -14.44 -9.69
CA LYS A 117 2.38 -15.48 -9.28
C LYS A 117 1.27 -14.93 -8.37
N LEU A 118 1.62 -14.05 -7.44
CA LEU A 118 0.76 -13.68 -6.31
C LEU A 118 0.21 -12.25 -6.41
N ASN A 119 0.72 -11.43 -7.33
CA ASN A 119 0.36 -10.02 -7.49
C ASN A 119 0.44 -9.24 -6.15
N CYS A 120 1.43 -9.58 -5.32
CA CYS A 120 1.50 -9.17 -3.91
C CYS A 120 2.26 -7.87 -3.65
N CYS A 121 2.88 -7.27 -4.68
CA CYS A 121 3.64 -6.02 -4.55
C CYS A 121 2.82 -4.85 -5.08
N THR A 122 2.66 -3.82 -4.26
CA THR A 122 1.98 -2.57 -4.66
C THR A 122 2.93 -1.57 -5.30
N GLU A 123 4.20 -1.58 -4.90
CA GLU A 123 5.26 -0.68 -5.36
C GLU A 123 6.62 -1.26 -5.00
N ILE A 124 7.63 -1.05 -5.85
CA ILE A 124 9.03 -1.27 -5.53
C ILE A 124 9.69 0.10 -5.37
N LEU A 125 10.30 0.36 -4.20
CA LEU A 125 10.91 1.65 -3.87
C LEU A 125 12.25 1.81 -4.62
N PRO A 126 12.35 2.68 -5.63
CA PRO A 126 13.59 2.86 -6.39
C PRO A 126 14.71 3.48 -5.54
N GLU A 127 14.38 4.20 -4.47
CA GLU A 127 15.36 4.79 -3.55
C GLU A 127 16.20 3.72 -2.84
N SER A 128 15.69 2.48 -2.75
CA SER A 128 16.43 1.36 -2.17
C SER A 128 17.71 1.03 -2.96
N PHE A 129 17.71 1.23 -4.28
CA PHE A 129 18.89 1.06 -5.12
C PHE A 129 19.98 2.12 -4.84
N ASP A 130 19.57 3.33 -4.46
CA ASP A 130 20.51 4.41 -4.12
C ASP A 130 21.03 4.28 -2.70
N GLN A 131 20.18 3.86 -1.75
CA GLN A 131 20.59 3.54 -0.38
C GLN A 131 21.66 2.43 -0.33
N LEU A 132 21.57 1.46 -1.25
CA LEU A 132 22.55 0.39 -1.37
C LEU A 132 23.97 0.90 -1.63
N LYS A 133 24.11 1.98 -2.43
CA LYS A 133 25.41 2.61 -2.74
C LYS A 133 26.00 3.31 -1.52
N THR A 134 25.16 3.90 -0.68
CA THR A 134 25.56 4.59 0.55
C THR A 134 25.87 3.60 1.69
N LEU A 135 25.31 2.39 1.63
CA LEU A 135 25.47 1.34 2.65
C LEU A 135 26.93 0.90 2.84
N ALA A 136 27.78 0.98 1.80
CA ALA A 136 29.17 0.53 1.87
C ALA A 136 30.02 1.21 2.97
N SER A 137 29.56 2.34 3.52
CA SER A 137 30.33 3.16 4.47
C SER A 137 30.03 2.87 5.95
N ASN A 138 28.93 2.20 6.31
CA ASN A 138 28.52 2.06 7.72
C ASN A 138 28.06 0.63 8.05
N LYS A 139 28.93 -0.19 8.66
CA LYS A 139 28.74 -1.64 8.86
C LYS A 139 28.08 -2.03 10.20
N ASP A 140 27.67 -1.09 11.05
CA ASP A 140 27.37 -1.38 12.46
C ASP A 140 25.89 -1.71 12.78
N GLY A 141 25.15 -2.32 11.85
CA GLY A 141 23.73 -2.65 12.03
C GLY A 141 23.44 -4.15 12.05
N LEU A 142 22.62 -4.63 13.00
CA LEU A 142 22.19 -6.05 13.03
C LEU A 142 21.45 -6.49 11.76
N LEU A 143 20.73 -5.57 11.10
CA LEU A 143 20.04 -5.79 9.82
C LEU A 143 20.77 -5.14 8.64
N TYR A 144 22.07 -4.88 8.78
CA TYR A 144 22.89 -4.28 7.73
C TYR A 144 22.84 -5.13 6.47
N GLY A 145 22.41 -4.54 5.35
CA GLY A 145 22.34 -5.20 4.05
C GLY A 145 21.18 -6.19 3.87
N VAL A 146 20.26 -6.31 4.84
CA VAL A 146 19.08 -7.18 4.73
C VAL A 146 17.93 -6.42 4.07
N PRO A 147 17.40 -6.87 2.91
CA PRO A 147 16.25 -6.23 2.27
C PRO A 147 14.96 -6.51 3.05
N VAL A 148 14.15 -5.46 3.27
CA VAL A 148 12.90 -5.49 4.02
C VAL A 148 11.74 -5.02 3.14
N SER A 149 10.58 -5.65 3.27
CA SER A 149 9.33 -5.26 2.59
C SER A 149 8.30 -4.65 3.56
N SER A 150 7.34 -3.85 3.07
CA SER A 150 6.34 -3.21 3.93
C SER A 150 4.95 -3.01 3.30
N SER A 151 3.91 -3.32 4.09
CA SER A 151 2.45 -3.31 3.88
C SER A 151 1.71 -4.22 2.85
N GLY A 152 0.59 -4.79 3.34
CA GLY A 152 -0.54 -5.42 2.63
C GLY A 152 -0.33 -6.85 2.14
N GLY A 153 0.82 -7.12 1.53
CA GLY A 153 1.13 -8.38 0.84
C GLY A 153 2.25 -9.20 1.48
N GLU A 154 2.76 -8.77 2.64
CA GLU A 154 3.97 -9.35 3.27
C GLU A 154 3.82 -10.83 3.52
N GLY A 155 2.67 -11.27 4.03
CA GLY A 155 2.44 -12.69 4.30
C GLY A 155 2.68 -13.57 3.08
N ALA A 156 2.15 -13.14 1.94
CA ALA A 156 2.29 -13.84 0.67
C ALA A 156 3.71 -13.73 0.10
N LEU A 157 4.34 -12.56 0.20
CA LEU A 157 5.70 -12.33 -0.31
C LEU A 157 6.75 -13.10 0.49
N ILE A 158 6.64 -13.06 1.81
CA ILE A 158 7.52 -13.74 2.77
C ILE A 158 7.29 -15.25 2.70
N GLY A 159 6.03 -15.70 2.68
CA GLY A 159 5.70 -17.12 2.49
C GLY A 159 6.20 -17.69 1.15
N ALA A 160 6.34 -16.85 0.12
CA ALA A 160 6.93 -17.22 -1.16
C ALA A 160 8.46 -17.12 -1.21
N GLY A 161 9.12 -16.69 -0.11
CA GLY A 161 10.57 -16.51 -0.05
C GLY A 161 11.08 -15.28 -0.83
N GLY A 162 10.21 -14.31 -1.12
CA GLY A 162 10.57 -13.07 -1.80
C GLY A 162 11.24 -12.03 -0.89
N SER A 163 10.99 -12.10 0.42
CA SER A 163 11.57 -11.21 1.43
C SER A 163 11.78 -11.96 2.73
N LEU A 164 12.80 -11.57 3.51
CA LEU A 164 13.10 -12.16 4.82
C LEU A 164 12.30 -11.55 5.96
N LEU A 165 12.06 -10.25 5.87
CA LEU A 165 11.44 -9.46 6.92
C LEU A 165 10.38 -8.54 6.30
N GLY A 166 9.26 -8.42 6.99
CA GLY A 166 8.18 -7.52 6.62
C GLY A 166 7.79 -6.60 7.77
N ILE A 167 7.29 -5.42 7.43
CA ILE A 167 6.68 -4.50 8.39
C ILE A 167 5.22 -4.28 8.00
N GLY A 168 4.32 -4.40 8.97
CA GLY A 168 2.88 -4.18 8.75
C GLY A 168 2.17 -3.66 10.00
N SER A 169 0.84 -3.57 9.93
CA SER A 169 -0.01 -3.13 11.03
C SER A 169 -1.07 -4.15 11.42
N ASP A 170 -1.26 -4.36 12.73
CA ASP A 170 -2.22 -5.33 13.29
C ASP A 170 -3.16 -4.65 14.28
N ILE A 171 -4.32 -4.22 13.79
CA ILE A 171 -5.43 -3.74 14.62
C ILE A 171 -6.34 -4.92 15.00
N GLY A 172 -6.74 -5.71 14.00
CA GLY A 172 -7.72 -6.79 14.14
C GLY A 172 -7.19 -8.17 13.78
N GLY A 173 -5.88 -8.40 13.84
CA GLY A 173 -5.25 -9.65 13.39
C GLY A 173 -4.72 -9.58 11.96
N SER A 174 -4.66 -8.40 11.33
CA SER A 174 -4.26 -8.21 9.93
C SER A 174 -2.85 -8.72 9.60
N ILE A 175 -2.05 -9.08 10.61
CA ILE A 175 -0.73 -9.69 10.47
C ILE A 175 -0.74 -11.14 10.92
N ARG A 176 -1.34 -11.42 12.09
CA ARG A 176 -1.45 -12.79 12.62
C ARG A 176 -2.24 -13.73 11.70
N ILE A 177 -3.29 -13.22 11.06
CA ILE A 177 -4.12 -13.97 10.12
C ILE A 177 -3.28 -14.40 8.91
N PRO A 178 -2.74 -13.51 8.06
CA PRO A 178 -1.94 -13.92 6.92
C PRO A 178 -0.68 -14.69 7.33
N ALA A 179 -0.11 -14.41 8.51
CA ALA A 179 1.01 -15.18 9.02
C ALA A 179 0.64 -16.66 9.22
N SER A 180 -0.51 -16.93 9.84
CA SER A 180 -1.04 -18.29 10.01
C SER A 180 -1.38 -18.97 8.67
N PHE A 181 -1.91 -18.23 7.69
CA PHE A 181 -2.25 -18.79 6.38
C PHE A 181 -1.03 -19.11 5.52
N CYS A 182 0.03 -18.29 5.63
CA CYS A 182 1.26 -18.45 4.85
C CYS A 182 2.34 -19.29 5.56
N GLY A 183 2.09 -19.74 6.80
CA GLY A 183 3.03 -20.54 7.58
C GLY A 183 4.26 -19.76 8.06
N ILE A 184 4.11 -18.46 8.31
CA ILE A 184 5.19 -17.57 8.75
C ILE A 184 4.92 -17.06 10.18
N CYS A 185 5.92 -16.43 10.79
CA CYS A 185 5.77 -15.82 12.11
C CYS A 185 5.39 -14.33 12.00
N GLY A 186 4.43 -13.90 12.82
CA GLY A 186 4.03 -12.50 12.97
C GLY A 186 3.95 -12.12 14.44
N PHE A 187 4.64 -11.05 14.84
CA PHE A 187 4.71 -10.61 16.24
C PHE A 187 4.09 -9.24 16.44
N LYS A 188 2.96 -9.19 17.15
CA LYS A 188 2.29 -7.95 17.55
C LYS A 188 2.77 -7.49 18.93
N PRO A 189 3.62 -6.45 19.02
CA PRO A 189 4.02 -5.90 20.31
C PRO A 189 2.84 -5.28 21.07
N THR A 190 3.09 -4.93 22.33
CA THR A 190 2.18 -4.09 23.12
C THR A 190 2.00 -2.73 22.45
N SER A 191 0.78 -2.21 22.46
CA SER A 191 0.47 -0.87 21.95
C SER A 191 1.39 0.19 22.58
N GLY A 192 1.85 1.13 21.76
CA GLY A 192 2.78 2.19 22.19
C GLY A 192 4.26 1.75 22.30
N ARG A 193 4.61 0.49 22.06
CA ARG A 193 6.02 0.02 22.09
C ARG A 193 6.84 0.50 20.90
N LEU A 194 6.22 0.61 19.74
CA LEU A 194 6.84 1.09 18.50
C LEU A 194 6.17 2.38 18.07
N ARG A 195 6.98 3.39 17.71
CA ARG A 195 6.46 4.67 17.21
C ARG A 195 6.07 4.52 15.75
N CYS A 196 4.80 4.75 15.44
CA CYS A 196 4.37 5.00 14.07
C CYS A 196 4.51 6.50 13.80
N VAL A 197 5.42 6.88 12.90
CA VAL A 197 5.69 8.29 12.55
C VAL A 197 4.92 8.71 11.28
N CYS A 198 4.17 7.80 10.66
CA CYS A 198 3.41 8.07 9.44
C CYS A 198 1.97 8.50 9.75
N SER A 199 1.59 9.69 9.30
CA SER A 199 0.27 10.32 9.52
C SER A 199 -0.94 9.57 8.93
N PHE A 200 -0.73 8.49 8.16
CA PHE A 200 -1.79 7.69 7.54
C PHE A 200 -2.25 6.50 8.41
N MET A 201 -1.46 6.13 9.43
CA MET A 201 -1.81 5.08 10.38
C MET A 201 -2.25 5.72 11.69
N GLU A 202 -3.56 5.76 11.91
CA GLU A 202 -4.11 6.28 13.15
C GLU A 202 -3.84 5.29 14.29
N ARG A 203 -2.86 5.65 15.14
CA ARG A 203 -2.50 5.09 16.46
C ARG A 203 -2.05 3.61 16.51
N ASP A 204 -0.81 3.43 16.95
CA ASP A 204 -0.34 2.39 17.90
C ASP A 204 -0.27 0.90 17.54
N HIS A 205 -0.30 0.52 16.26
CA HIS A 205 -0.30 -0.90 15.86
C HIS A 205 0.76 -1.28 14.82
N VAL A 206 2.06 -1.05 15.09
CA VAL A 206 3.17 -1.52 14.22
C VAL A 206 3.59 -2.93 14.62
N VAL A 207 3.79 -3.81 13.63
CA VAL A 207 4.03 -5.25 13.81
C VAL A 207 5.05 -5.74 12.78
N PHE A 208 5.89 -6.70 13.17
CA PHE A 208 6.93 -7.28 12.32
C PHE A 208 6.56 -8.70 11.85
N TYR A 209 6.93 -9.01 10.61
CA TYR A 209 6.94 -10.35 10.04
C TYR A 209 8.37 -10.88 9.95
N PHE A 210 8.58 -12.15 10.25
CA PHE A 210 9.87 -12.83 10.05
C PHE A 210 9.67 -14.30 9.67
N ILE A 211 10.57 -14.81 8.83
CA ILE A 211 10.76 -16.25 8.60
C ILE A 211 11.78 -16.74 9.63
N LEU A 212 11.50 -17.85 10.32
CA LEU A 212 12.48 -18.55 11.17
C LEU A 212 13.45 -19.36 10.30
#